data_AF-A0A8J5M9F0-F1
#
_entry.id   AF-A0A8J5M9F0-F1
#
_cell.length_a   1.000
_cell.length_b   1.000
_cell.length_c   1.000
_cell.angle_alpha   90.00
_cell.angle_beta   90.00
_cell.angle_gamma   90.00
#
_symmetry.space_group_name_H-M   'P 1'
#
loop_
_entity.id
_entity.type
_entity.pdbx_description
1 polymer ?
#
loop_
_entity_poly.entity_id
_entity_poly.type
_entity_poly.pdbx_seq_one_letter_code
_entity_poly.pdbx_strand_id
1 'polypeptide(L)'
;MLVLLFIYAVAISTSPATAFSPKSLLGKNDSTASEADFSNGTDIKARQPLLQATDWFLTEQELTDSRGGIPRSDLAVYTTGNAVTSFTATKEFYDSVYDDLSKTKEGDRVLLSAYATAPVPLKPDIDPTGAKTGVDKVFSDVVKRGGNVNILNWQNLKYRSFNLKARDAINAIPASPINGAKAVLLFDDRLPTIVSSYHQKTMIIVADNASKSEDQPVAYVGGLDLANDRWDTIYHNNSAIRDASGITFKFQGWIDGHIRIHGPAAKDVANNFIPRWNSDYLPSQSIKDNLLDFENPPYEHIPQLNYVSSNTTGNLGKQRIQITRTFSCKYKHYKEFAPRGENSLFHARIKAIKNAKNFIYIEDQYFIYVPELMAAIMEVMPKIQRLVVLANPQTSAFSNAGYIKYLYEMVSPLREKYPNKFKIYTIKADRKLMLHTKIVIIDDVYLSVGSANWNRRSMTSDPELNADVVDGETVKSPEGVT
;
A
#
# COMPACT_ATOMS: atom_id res chain seq x y z
N MET A 1 12.30 -35.46 23.04
CA MET A 1 12.28 -35.65 21.57
C MET A 1 10.86 -36.02 21.18
N LEU A 2 10.01 -35.02 20.91
CA LEU A 2 8.61 -35.24 20.51
C LEU A 2 8.47 -34.77 19.06
N VAL A 3 8.19 -35.70 18.16
CA VAL A 3 7.90 -35.43 16.75
C VAL A 3 6.40 -35.13 16.67
N LEU A 4 6.06 -33.87 16.42
CA LEU A 4 4.68 -33.45 16.10
C LEU A 4 4.45 -33.66 14.61
N LEU A 5 3.77 -34.77 14.26
CA LEU A 5 3.17 -34.95 12.94
C LEU A 5 1.96 -34.02 12.80
N PHE A 6 2.04 -33.04 11.89
CA PHE A 6 0.87 -32.30 11.42
C PHE A 6 0.14 -33.15 10.37
N ILE A 7 -1.00 -33.72 10.76
CA ILE A 7 -1.95 -34.35 9.83
C ILE A 7 -2.79 -33.22 9.22
N TYR A 8 -2.63 -32.99 7.92
CA TYR A 8 -3.57 -32.19 7.14
C TYR A 8 -4.87 -32.98 6.96
N ALA A 9 -5.89 -32.65 7.76
CA ALA A 9 -7.25 -33.10 7.50
C ALA A 9 -7.83 -32.26 6.36
N VAL A 10 -7.94 -32.85 5.17
CA VAL A 10 -8.72 -32.29 4.06
C VAL A 10 -10.19 -32.44 4.44
N ALA A 11 -10.80 -31.36 4.94
CA ALA A 11 -12.25 -31.30 5.09
C ALA A 11 -12.88 -31.18 3.69
N ILE A 12 -13.39 -32.30 3.17
CA ILE A 12 -14.22 -32.31 1.96
C ILE A 12 -15.58 -31.74 2.36
N SER A 13 -15.80 -30.44 2.14
CA SER A 13 -17.14 -29.86 2.21
C SER A 13 -17.89 -30.22 0.94
N THR A 14 -18.82 -31.17 1.02
CA THR A 14 -19.81 -31.41 -0.03
C THR A 14 -20.88 -30.32 0.04
N SER A 15 -20.74 -29.29 -0.77
CA SER A 15 -21.84 -28.41 -1.18
C SER A 15 -21.93 -28.45 -2.71
N PRO A 16 -23.14 -28.44 -3.29
CA PRO A 16 -23.34 -28.89 -4.66
C PRO A 16 -22.64 -27.93 -5.63
N ALA A 17 -21.63 -28.46 -6.32
CA ALA A 17 -21.02 -27.84 -7.48
C ALA A 17 -22.09 -27.67 -8.56
N THR A 18 -22.34 -26.44 -8.97
CA THR A 18 -23.14 -26.15 -10.15
C THR A 18 -22.40 -26.70 -11.38
N ALA A 19 -23.00 -27.73 -11.96
CA ALA A 19 -22.82 -28.33 -13.28
C ALA A 19 -21.60 -27.88 -14.10
N PHE A 20 -20.54 -28.70 -14.07
CA PHE A 20 -19.66 -28.85 -15.22
C PHE A 20 -20.46 -29.43 -16.40
N SER A 21 -20.67 -28.64 -17.45
CA SER A 21 -21.19 -29.13 -18.73
C SER A 21 -20.02 -29.36 -19.69
N PRO A 22 -19.84 -30.57 -20.25
CA PRO A 22 -18.82 -30.85 -21.27
C PRO A 22 -18.97 -30.01 -22.56
N LYS A 23 -20.06 -29.26 -22.73
CA LYS A 23 -20.26 -28.35 -23.87
C LYS A 23 -19.36 -27.11 -23.85
N SER A 24 -18.69 -26.78 -22.73
CA SER A 24 -17.71 -25.66 -22.72
C SER A 24 -16.36 -26.02 -23.34
N LEU A 25 -16.07 -27.30 -23.56
CA LEU A 25 -14.84 -27.78 -24.22
C LEU A 25 -14.94 -27.74 -25.76
N LEU A 26 -16.13 -27.56 -26.31
CA LEU A 26 -16.40 -27.43 -27.75
C LEU A 26 -17.34 -26.25 -27.95
N GLY A 27 -16.83 -25.05 -27.67
CA GLY A 27 -17.54 -23.80 -27.97
C GLY A 27 -17.78 -23.67 -29.47
N LYS A 28 -19.04 -23.47 -29.85
CA LYS A 28 -19.40 -23.02 -31.19
C LYS A 28 -18.66 -21.71 -31.49
N ASN A 29 -17.98 -21.68 -32.63
CA ASN A 29 -17.45 -20.47 -33.25
C ASN A 29 -18.62 -19.55 -33.63
N ASP A 30 -19.01 -18.65 -32.74
CA ASP A 30 -19.61 -17.37 -33.15
C ASP A 30 -18.48 -16.37 -33.29
N SER A 31 -17.79 -16.46 -34.42
CA SER A 31 -16.73 -15.55 -34.84
C SER A 31 -17.34 -14.21 -35.24
N THR A 32 -17.49 -13.33 -34.26
CA THR A 32 -17.11 -11.93 -34.46
C THR A 32 -15.92 -11.65 -33.54
N ALA A 33 -14.82 -12.38 -33.77
CA ALA A 33 -13.54 -11.96 -33.23
C ALA A 33 -13.27 -10.56 -33.81
N SER A 34 -13.40 -9.52 -32.98
CA SER A 34 -13.00 -8.18 -33.39
C SER A 34 -11.53 -8.29 -33.79
N GLU A 35 -11.20 -7.92 -35.03
CA GLU A 35 -9.83 -7.99 -35.54
C GLU A 35 -8.84 -7.31 -34.58
N ALA A 36 -7.64 -7.86 -34.48
CA ALA A 36 -6.59 -7.30 -33.65
C ALA A 36 -6.23 -5.89 -34.13
N ASP A 37 -6.02 -4.98 -33.18
CA ASP A 37 -5.56 -3.62 -33.44
C ASP A 37 -4.03 -3.59 -33.49
N PHE A 38 -3.49 -3.52 -34.71
CA PHE A 38 -2.06 -3.44 -34.96
C PHE A 38 -1.50 -2.01 -34.93
N SER A 39 -2.31 -0.98 -34.65
CA SER A 39 -1.79 0.37 -34.38
C SER A 39 -0.78 0.33 -33.24
N ASN A 40 0.32 1.09 -33.38
CA ASN A 40 1.30 1.34 -32.32
C ASN A 40 0.93 2.56 -31.45
N GLY A 41 -0.25 3.13 -31.66
CA GLY A 41 -0.80 4.31 -30.99
C GLY A 41 -0.32 5.64 -31.55
N THR A 42 0.60 5.68 -32.53
CA THR A 42 1.15 6.96 -33.04
C THR A 42 0.17 7.71 -33.94
N ASP A 43 -0.84 7.03 -34.48
CA ASP A 43 -1.95 7.60 -35.23
C ASP A 43 -3.00 8.26 -34.32
N ILE A 44 -3.01 7.92 -33.03
CA ILE A 44 -3.90 8.53 -32.04
C ILE A 44 -3.28 9.85 -31.59
N LYS A 45 -3.92 10.96 -31.96
CA LYS A 45 -3.55 12.30 -31.51
C LYS A 45 -3.74 12.39 -29.99
N ALA A 46 -2.76 13.01 -29.32
CA ALA A 46 -2.87 13.35 -27.91
C ALA A 46 -4.13 14.21 -27.68
N ARG A 47 -4.86 13.89 -26.62
CA ARG A 47 -6.09 14.57 -26.21
C ARG A 47 -5.84 15.23 -24.87
N GLN A 48 -6.46 16.40 -24.65
CA GLN A 48 -6.35 17.10 -23.38
C GLN A 48 -6.72 16.17 -22.21
N PRO A 49 -5.80 15.88 -21.27
CA PRO A 49 -6.10 15.18 -20.04
C PRO A 49 -7.17 15.90 -19.21
N LEU A 50 -7.88 15.14 -18.38
CA LEU A 50 -8.79 15.71 -17.38
C LEU A 50 -7.95 16.33 -16.26
N LEU A 51 -8.09 17.63 -16.02
CA LEU A 51 -7.25 18.35 -15.06
C LEU A 51 -7.89 18.52 -13.68
N GLN A 52 -9.21 18.32 -13.57
CA GLN A 52 -9.90 18.50 -12.28
C GLN A 52 -9.77 17.23 -11.45
N ALA A 53 -9.36 17.37 -10.19
CA ALA A 53 -9.28 16.24 -9.27
C ALA A 53 -10.61 15.50 -9.11
N THR A 54 -11.74 16.21 -9.22
CA THR A 54 -13.09 15.63 -9.16
C THR A 54 -13.43 14.71 -10.34
N ASP A 55 -12.72 14.83 -11.46
CA ASP A 55 -12.85 13.88 -12.56
C ASP A 55 -12.27 12.52 -12.14
N TRP A 56 -11.14 12.53 -11.42
CA TRP A 56 -10.42 11.32 -11.04
C TRP A 56 -10.92 10.69 -9.74
N PHE A 57 -11.22 11.51 -8.73
CA PHE A 57 -11.57 11.06 -7.39
C PHE A 57 -13.02 10.58 -7.29
N LEU A 58 -13.26 9.60 -6.42
CA LEU A 58 -14.61 9.19 -6.05
C LEU A 58 -15.36 10.35 -5.40
N THR A 59 -16.61 10.53 -5.80
CA THR A 59 -17.58 11.40 -5.13
C THR A 59 -17.99 10.80 -3.78
N GLU A 60 -18.65 11.61 -2.95
CA GLU A 60 -19.21 11.15 -1.67
C GLU A 60 -20.19 9.97 -1.84
N GLN A 61 -21.00 10.00 -2.90
CA GLN A 61 -21.93 8.92 -3.20
C GLN A 61 -21.17 7.65 -3.63
N GLU A 62 -20.18 7.75 -4.52
CA GLU A 62 -19.38 6.59 -4.94
C GLU A 62 -18.61 5.98 -3.75
N LEU A 63 -18.11 6.81 -2.82
CA LEU A 63 -17.51 6.34 -1.57
C LEU A 63 -18.53 5.59 -0.71
N THR A 64 -19.73 6.12 -0.57
CA THR A 64 -20.83 5.48 0.18
C THR A 64 -21.22 4.14 -0.43
N ASP A 65 -21.30 4.06 -1.76
CA ASP A 65 -21.61 2.83 -2.49
C ASP A 65 -20.52 1.76 -2.28
N SER A 66 -19.25 2.17 -2.31
CA SER A 66 -18.09 1.30 -2.01
C SER A 66 -18.03 0.78 -0.57
N ARG A 67 -18.93 1.27 0.30
CA ARG A 67 -19.06 0.90 1.72
C ARG A 67 -20.39 0.22 2.01
N GLY A 68 -21.04 -0.34 0.98
CA GLY A 68 -22.33 -1.01 1.12
C GLY A 68 -23.44 -0.07 1.60
N GLY A 69 -23.41 1.19 1.15
CA GLY A 69 -24.41 2.22 1.45
C GLY A 69 -24.18 2.96 2.78
N ILE A 70 -23.01 2.84 3.40
CA ILE A 70 -22.68 3.54 4.65
C ILE A 70 -21.79 4.76 4.34
N PRO A 71 -22.23 5.98 4.65
CA PRO A 71 -21.42 7.18 4.45
C PRO A 71 -20.03 7.08 5.11
N ARG A 72 -19.04 7.71 4.49
CA ARG A 72 -17.68 7.78 5.03
C ARG A 72 -17.50 9.08 5.81
N SER A 73 -17.57 8.99 7.14
CA SER A 73 -17.50 10.16 8.03
C SER A 73 -16.13 10.37 8.69
N ASP A 74 -15.23 9.38 8.61
CA ASP A 74 -13.94 9.37 9.30
C ASP A 74 -12.81 10.01 8.48
N LEU A 75 -12.96 10.06 7.15
CA LEU A 75 -12.00 10.62 6.20
C LEU A 75 -12.69 11.64 5.30
N ALA A 76 -11.97 12.68 4.87
CA ALA A 76 -12.46 13.62 3.86
C ALA A 76 -12.78 12.89 2.54
N VAL A 77 -13.67 13.46 1.72
CA VAL A 77 -13.86 12.97 0.33
C VAL A 77 -12.55 13.11 -0.43
N TYR A 78 -11.95 14.29 -0.39
CA TYR A 78 -10.57 14.56 -0.77
C TYR A 78 -10.11 15.82 -0.06
N THR A 79 -8.81 16.08 -0.10
CA THR A 79 -8.19 17.26 0.50
C THR A 79 -7.45 18.08 -0.56
N THR A 80 -7.25 19.36 -0.29
CA THR A 80 -6.53 20.29 -1.17
C THR A 80 -5.38 20.98 -0.42
N GLY A 81 -4.40 21.47 -1.18
CA GLY A 81 -3.31 22.25 -0.62
C GLY A 81 -2.27 21.43 0.16
N ASN A 82 -2.15 20.14 -0.15
CA ASN A 82 -1.12 19.26 0.39
C ASN A 82 0.19 19.50 -0.34
N ALA A 83 1.31 19.35 0.36
CA ALA A 83 2.62 19.21 -0.24
C ALA A 83 2.98 17.72 -0.33
N VAL A 84 3.37 17.26 -1.52
CA VAL A 84 3.78 15.87 -1.76
C VAL A 84 5.24 15.82 -2.18
N THR A 85 5.99 14.88 -1.61
CA THR A 85 7.32 14.49 -2.08
C THR A 85 7.26 13.02 -2.48
N SER A 86 7.63 12.71 -3.72
CA SER A 86 7.73 11.33 -4.20
C SER A 86 9.13 10.77 -3.99
N PHE A 87 9.18 9.47 -3.71
CA PHE A 87 10.42 8.71 -3.58
C PHE A 87 10.42 7.60 -4.61
N THR A 88 11.43 7.62 -5.47
CA THR A 88 11.63 6.61 -6.52
C THR A 88 12.82 5.69 -6.20
N ALA A 89 13.65 6.09 -5.24
CA ALA A 89 14.61 5.22 -4.58
C ALA A 89 14.13 4.94 -3.15
N THR A 90 14.26 3.69 -2.69
CA THR A 90 13.84 3.36 -1.33
C THR A 90 14.73 4.05 -0.29
N LYS A 91 16.02 4.28 -0.57
CA LYS A 91 16.92 5.10 0.26
C LYS A 91 16.33 6.48 0.58
N GLU A 92 15.76 7.18 -0.40
CA GLU A 92 15.22 8.53 -0.21
C GLU A 92 14.07 8.54 0.80
N PHE A 93 13.20 7.52 0.74
CA PHE A 93 12.16 7.30 1.74
C PHE A 93 12.76 7.09 3.13
N TYR A 94 13.75 6.20 3.27
CA TYR A 94 14.39 5.90 4.54
C TYR A 94 15.11 7.12 5.15
N ASP A 95 15.80 7.91 4.32
CA ASP A 95 16.45 9.15 4.73
C ASP A 95 15.42 10.17 5.24
N SER A 96 14.33 10.37 4.48
CA SER A 96 13.25 11.28 4.85
C SER A 96 12.57 10.87 6.15
N VAL A 97 12.30 9.57 6.33
CA VAL A 97 11.74 8.99 7.56
C VAL A 97 12.65 9.29 8.75
N TYR A 98 13.96 9.04 8.62
CA TYR A 98 14.92 9.35 9.68
C TYR A 98 14.93 10.85 10.01
N ASP A 99 14.92 11.71 9.00
CA ASP A 99 15.00 13.16 9.18
C ASP A 99 13.77 13.73 9.87
N ASP A 100 12.57 13.24 9.58
CA ASP A 100 11.35 13.65 10.28
C ASP A 100 11.27 13.07 11.69
N LEU A 101 11.59 11.78 11.87
CA LEU A 101 11.61 11.16 13.20
C LEU A 101 12.63 11.84 14.12
N SER A 102 13.76 12.30 13.59
CA SER A 102 14.77 13.04 14.37
C SER A 102 14.31 14.42 14.83
N LYS A 103 13.24 14.97 14.21
CA LYS A 103 12.66 16.28 14.55
C LYS A 103 11.46 16.20 15.48
N THR A 104 11.03 14.99 15.86
CA THR A 104 9.91 14.84 16.81
C THR A 104 10.23 15.55 18.12
N LYS A 105 9.21 16.10 18.74
CA LYS A 105 9.28 16.83 20.02
C LYS A 105 8.33 16.20 21.05
N GLU A 106 8.36 16.77 22.24
CA GLU A 106 7.44 16.39 23.32
C GLU A 106 5.98 16.49 22.86
N GLY A 107 5.20 15.44 23.10
CA GLY A 107 3.79 15.37 22.71
C GLY A 107 3.55 15.00 21.24
N ASP A 108 4.59 14.76 20.43
CA ASP A 108 4.38 14.17 19.11
C ASP A 108 4.07 12.67 19.23
N ARG A 109 3.33 12.13 18.25
CA ARG A 109 3.02 10.71 18.11
C ARG A 109 3.45 10.22 16.73
N VAL A 110 4.14 9.09 16.74
CA VAL A 110 4.49 8.32 15.55
C VAL A 110 3.56 7.13 15.46
N LEU A 111 2.73 7.07 14.43
CA LEU A 111 1.77 5.99 14.20
C LEU A 111 2.21 5.18 12.98
N LEU A 112 2.50 3.88 13.14
CA LEU A 112 3.05 3.03 12.08
C LEU A 112 2.17 1.82 11.82
N SER A 113 1.64 1.70 10.61
CA SER A 113 1.07 0.47 10.07
C SER A 113 2.12 -0.28 9.27
N ALA A 114 2.33 -1.55 9.58
CA ALA A 114 3.35 -2.36 8.92
C ALA A 114 2.89 -3.78 8.60
N TYR A 115 3.30 -4.27 7.43
CA TYR A 115 3.28 -5.69 7.10
C TYR A 115 4.44 -6.45 7.76
N ALA A 116 5.57 -5.77 7.97
CA ALA A 116 6.70 -6.26 8.75
C ALA A 116 7.50 -5.08 9.32
N THR A 117 8.11 -5.27 10.49
CA THR A 117 9.04 -4.31 11.10
C THR A 117 10.28 -5.05 11.52
N ALA A 118 11.46 -4.46 11.30
CA ALA A 118 12.74 -5.01 11.73
C ALA A 118 13.60 -3.91 12.37
N PRO A 119 14.49 -4.25 13.32
CA PRO A 119 15.45 -3.31 13.90
C PRO A 119 16.62 -3.05 12.93
N VAL A 120 16.31 -2.49 11.77
CA VAL A 120 17.27 -2.23 10.69
C VAL A 120 17.74 -0.78 10.72
N PRO A 121 18.96 -0.46 10.26
CA PRO A 121 19.39 0.93 10.11
C PRO A 121 18.53 1.66 9.07
N LEU A 122 18.13 2.89 9.40
CA LEU A 122 17.48 3.80 8.45
C LEU A 122 18.50 4.45 7.49
N LYS A 123 19.77 4.61 7.91
CA LYS A 123 20.85 5.15 7.06
C LYS A 123 22.06 4.20 7.01
N PRO A 124 21.91 3.00 6.41
CA PRO A 124 22.97 1.97 6.39
C PRO A 124 24.24 2.38 5.64
N ASP A 125 24.16 3.36 4.74
CA ASP A 125 25.32 3.94 4.06
C ASP A 125 26.19 4.81 4.98
N ILE A 126 25.66 5.24 6.13
CA ILE A 126 26.35 6.07 7.12
C ILE A 126 26.63 5.27 8.40
N ASP A 127 25.65 4.50 8.87
CA ASP A 127 25.74 3.65 10.05
C ASP A 127 25.25 2.23 9.70
N PRO A 128 26.11 1.41 9.08
CA PRO A 128 25.73 0.06 8.66
C PRO A 128 25.26 -0.82 9.81
N THR A 129 25.75 -0.57 11.03
CA THR A 129 25.43 -1.36 12.22
C THR A 129 24.06 -1.04 12.81
N GLY A 130 23.48 0.12 12.47
CA GLY A 130 22.27 0.63 13.09
C GLY A 130 22.44 1.05 14.56
N ALA A 131 23.68 1.23 15.04
CA ALA A 131 23.93 1.60 16.43
C ALA A 131 23.28 2.95 16.83
N LYS A 132 23.10 3.85 15.86
CA LYS A 132 22.40 5.14 16.02
C LYS A 132 21.17 5.26 15.13
N THR A 133 21.22 4.66 13.95
CA THR A 133 20.17 4.81 12.93
C THR A 133 19.20 3.64 12.88
N GLY A 134 19.38 2.62 13.72
CA GLY A 134 18.45 1.50 13.86
C GLY A 134 17.04 1.96 14.22
N VAL A 135 16.01 1.33 13.65
CA VAL A 135 14.60 1.65 13.92
C VAL A 135 14.30 1.72 15.43
N ASP A 136 14.79 0.75 16.21
CA ASP A 136 14.64 0.71 17.66
C ASP A 136 15.35 1.87 18.37
N LYS A 137 16.52 2.28 17.88
CA LYS A 137 17.29 3.42 18.41
C LYS A 137 16.60 4.74 18.12
N VAL A 138 16.15 4.93 16.90
CA VAL A 138 15.45 6.14 16.48
C VAL A 138 14.13 6.29 17.24
N PHE A 139 13.36 5.22 17.41
CA PHE A 139 12.15 5.24 18.25
C PHE A 139 12.46 5.45 19.73
N SER A 140 13.56 4.89 20.24
CA SER A 140 14.02 5.20 21.60
C SER A 140 14.29 6.69 21.77
N ASP A 141 14.90 7.33 20.77
CA ASP A 141 15.17 8.77 20.82
C ASP A 141 13.90 9.63 20.66
N VAL A 142 12.90 9.19 19.89
CA VAL A 142 11.55 9.81 19.88
C VAL A 142 10.96 9.78 21.29
N VAL A 143 11.01 8.64 21.97
CA VAL A 143 10.49 8.49 23.34
C VAL A 143 11.28 9.34 24.33
N LYS A 144 12.61 9.39 24.24
CA LYS A 144 13.43 10.27 25.11
C LYS A 144 13.06 11.74 24.97
N ARG A 145 12.63 12.17 23.78
CA ARG A 145 12.13 13.55 23.53
C ARG A 145 10.69 13.77 24.00
N GLY A 146 10.04 12.76 24.58
CA GLY A 146 8.67 12.84 25.08
C GLY A 146 7.59 12.58 24.02
N GLY A 147 7.94 11.96 22.90
CA GLY A 147 6.99 11.53 21.87
C GLY A 147 6.57 10.07 22.04
N ASN A 148 5.35 9.73 21.64
CA ASN A 148 4.85 8.35 21.65
C ASN A 148 5.10 7.65 20.30
N VAL A 149 5.24 6.33 20.33
CA VAL A 149 5.30 5.49 19.12
C VAL A 149 4.28 4.37 19.24
N ASN A 150 3.38 4.24 18.27
CA ASN A 150 2.33 3.23 18.23
C ASN A 150 2.42 2.47 16.92
N ILE A 151 2.60 1.15 16.98
CA ILE A 151 2.85 0.32 15.80
C ILE A 151 1.82 -0.81 15.74
N LEU A 152 1.08 -0.90 14.63
CA LEU A 152 0.26 -2.05 14.27
C LEU A 152 0.98 -2.86 13.21
N ASN A 153 1.56 -3.98 13.62
CA ASN A 153 2.35 -4.85 12.77
C ASN A 153 1.60 -6.15 12.49
N TRP A 154 1.53 -6.63 11.25
CA TRP A 154 0.87 -7.92 10.98
C TRP A 154 1.57 -9.11 11.67
N GLN A 155 0.82 -10.13 12.11
CA GLN A 155 1.35 -11.42 12.60
C GLN A 155 1.96 -12.29 11.48
N ASN A 156 3.00 -11.76 10.85
CA ASN A 156 3.58 -12.29 9.63
C ASN A 156 4.51 -13.48 9.89
N LEU A 157 4.06 -14.70 9.58
CA LEU A 157 4.87 -15.91 9.77
C LEU A 157 6.17 -15.90 8.97
N LYS A 158 6.18 -15.31 7.77
CA LYS A 158 7.37 -15.26 6.91
C LYS A 158 8.46 -14.35 7.47
N TYR A 159 8.07 -13.29 8.17
CA TYR A 159 8.97 -12.31 8.80
C TYR A 159 9.00 -12.45 10.33
N ARG A 160 8.48 -13.57 10.88
CA ARG A 160 8.26 -13.75 12.31
C ARG A 160 9.49 -13.41 13.14
N SER A 161 10.65 -13.97 12.81
CA SER A 161 11.89 -13.73 13.58
C SER A 161 12.29 -12.24 13.63
N PHE A 162 12.06 -11.48 12.57
CA PHE A 162 12.37 -10.05 12.54
C PHE A 162 11.34 -9.24 13.31
N ASN A 163 10.07 -9.57 13.11
CA ASN A 163 8.95 -8.95 13.80
C ASN A 163 9.03 -9.14 15.32
N LEU A 164 9.38 -10.34 15.80
CA LEU A 164 9.55 -10.60 17.24
C LEU A 164 10.71 -9.78 17.82
N LYS A 165 11.86 -9.74 17.13
CA LYS A 165 12.98 -8.89 17.54
C LYS A 165 12.59 -7.41 17.60
N ALA A 166 11.81 -6.94 16.64
CA ALA A 166 11.32 -5.56 16.63
C ALA A 166 10.33 -5.32 17.79
N ARG A 167 9.35 -6.19 18.02
CA ARG A 167 8.42 -6.11 19.16
C ARG A 167 9.20 -6.02 20.46
N ASP A 168 10.12 -6.96 20.70
CA ASP A 168 10.85 -7.05 21.95
C ASP A 168 11.72 -5.82 22.19
N ALA A 169 12.44 -5.37 21.16
CA ALA A 169 13.28 -4.18 21.26
C ALA A 169 12.46 -2.90 21.49
N ILE A 170 11.34 -2.74 20.80
CA ILE A 170 10.51 -1.53 20.86
C ILE A 170 9.72 -1.47 22.18
N ASN A 171 9.12 -2.58 22.60
CA ASN A 171 8.35 -2.64 23.84
C ASN A 171 9.25 -2.62 25.10
N ALA A 172 10.55 -2.88 24.96
CA ALA A 172 11.54 -2.71 26.04
C ALA A 172 12.07 -1.28 26.17
N ILE A 173 11.71 -0.36 25.28
CA ILE A 173 12.11 1.05 25.39
C ILE A 173 11.49 1.63 26.67
N PRO A 174 12.30 2.19 27.59
CA PRO A 174 11.77 2.78 28.81
C PRO A 174 10.90 3.99 28.49
N ALA A 175 9.84 4.20 29.29
CA ALA A 175 9.01 5.38 29.19
C ALA A 175 9.84 6.67 29.35
N SER A 176 9.41 7.73 28.68
CA SER A 176 10.07 9.03 28.71
C SER A 176 10.12 9.58 30.15
N PRO A 177 11.28 10.06 30.62
CA PRO A 177 11.35 10.73 31.92
C PRO A 177 10.67 12.11 31.93
N ILE A 178 10.33 12.66 30.76
CA ILE A 178 9.72 13.99 30.62
C ILE A 178 8.23 13.93 30.97
N ASN A 179 7.50 13.02 30.33
CA ASN A 179 6.03 12.99 30.37
C ASN A 179 5.43 11.56 30.36
N GLY A 180 6.27 10.53 30.50
CA GLY A 180 5.81 9.14 30.48
C GLY A 180 5.44 8.59 29.10
N ALA A 181 5.75 9.30 28.00
CA ALA A 181 5.53 8.80 26.64
C ALA A 181 6.21 7.43 26.42
N LYS A 182 5.63 6.59 25.57
CA LYS A 182 6.04 5.19 25.39
C LYS A 182 6.05 4.77 23.92
N ALA A 183 6.83 3.74 23.62
CA ALA A 183 6.75 3.02 22.36
C ALA A 183 6.02 1.68 22.57
N VAL A 184 5.03 1.39 21.75
CA VAL A 184 4.24 0.16 21.82
C VAL A 184 4.03 -0.41 20.42
N LEU A 185 4.50 -1.63 20.21
CA LEU A 185 4.26 -2.45 19.03
C LEU A 185 3.30 -3.58 19.38
N LEU A 186 2.21 -3.65 18.62
CA LEU A 186 1.20 -4.70 18.68
C LEU A 186 1.22 -5.52 17.39
N PHE A 187 1.02 -6.83 17.53
CA PHE A 187 0.63 -7.70 16.44
C PHE A 187 -0.86 -7.59 16.16
N ASP A 188 -1.21 -7.32 14.90
CA ASP A 188 -2.57 -7.20 14.40
C ASP A 188 -2.93 -8.37 13.48
N ASP A 189 -4.02 -9.04 13.77
CA ASP A 189 -4.53 -10.21 13.08
C ASP A 189 -6.01 -10.14 12.74
N ARG A 190 -6.60 -8.96 12.91
CA ARG A 190 -8.02 -8.68 12.71
C ARG A 190 -8.37 -8.69 11.24
N LEU A 191 -8.49 -9.90 10.70
CA LEU A 191 -8.54 -10.19 9.27
C LEU A 191 -9.68 -11.16 8.95
N PRO A 192 -10.24 -11.11 7.73
CA PRO A 192 -11.39 -11.93 7.37
C PRO A 192 -11.07 -13.42 7.24
N THR A 193 -9.82 -13.79 6.94
CA THR A 193 -9.39 -15.18 6.74
C THR A 193 -7.93 -15.39 7.13
N ILE A 194 -7.53 -16.64 7.35
CA ILE A 194 -6.13 -17.01 7.69
C ILE A 194 -5.12 -16.75 6.56
N VAL A 195 -5.58 -16.56 5.32
CA VAL A 195 -4.71 -16.26 4.15
C VAL A 195 -4.68 -14.77 3.81
N SER A 196 -5.46 -13.95 4.52
CA SER A 196 -5.40 -12.50 4.40
C SER A 196 -4.18 -11.96 5.15
N SER A 197 -3.75 -10.75 4.80
CA SER A 197 -2.73 -10.03 5.56
C SER A 197 -3.14 -8.60 5.83
N TYR A 198 -2.69 -8.07 6.95
CA TYR A 198 -2.68 -6.64 7.13
C TYR A 198 -1.52 -6.07 6.31
N HIS A 199 -1.83 -5.25 5.30
CA HIS A 199 -0.89 -4.94 4.24
C HIS A 199 -0.67 -3.44 4.01
N GLN A 200 -1.31 -2.56 4.78
CA GLN A 200 -1.01 -1.13 4.76
C GLN A 200 0.40 -0.85 5.29
N LYS A 201 1.09 0.08 4.63
CA LYS A 201 2.43 0.55 5.01
C LYS A 201 2.39 2.06 5.09
N THR A 202 2.04 2.55 6.27
CA THR A 202 1.87 3.98 6.51
C THR A 202 2.58 4.39 7.78
N MET A 203 3.23 5.55 7.76
CA MET A 203 3.80 6.16 8.97
C MET A 203 3.28 7.58 9.08
N ILE A 204 2.80 7.96 10.26
CA ILE A 204 2.23 9.28 10.50
C ILE A 204 2.99 9.92 11.66
N ILE A 205 3.34 11.19 11.53
CA ILE A 205 3.87 12.02 12.61
C ILE A 205 2.87 13.14 12.85
N VAL A 206 2.21 13.09 14.01
CA VAL A 206 1.19 14.05 14.44
C VAL A 206 1.56 14.65 15.79
N ALA A 207 1.11 15.86 16.08
CA ALA A 207 1.16 16.42 17.42
C ALA A 207 -0.07 15.96 18.22
N ASP A 208 0.05 15.85 19.55
CA ASP A 208 -1.08 15.62 20.45
C ASP A 208 -2.08 16.77 20.41
N ASN A 209 -1.58 18.00 20.39
CA ASN A 209 -2.40 19.21 20.29
C ASN A 209 -1.68 20.24 19.41
N ALA A 210 -2.29 20.58 18.29
CA ALA A 210 -1.79 21.57 17.35
C ALA A 210 -2.70 22.81 17.40
N SER A 211 -2.27 23.80 18.18
CA SER A 211 -3.04 25.02 18.44
C SER A 211 -2.88 26.10 17.36
N LYS A 212 -1.87 25.96 16.49
CA LYS A 212 -1.63 26.89 15.40
C LYS A 212 -2.35 26.43 14.13
N SER A 213 -2.94 27.37 13.40
CA SER A 213 -3.70 27.06 12.19
C SER A 213 -2.81 26.62 11.02
N GLU A 214 -1.51 26.92 11.08
CA GLU A 214 -0.49 26.45 10.15
C GLU A 214 0.03 25.04 10.43
N ASP A 215 -0.18 24.49 11.64
CA ASP A 215 0.32 23.17 11.99
C ASP A 215 -0.45 22.09 11.20
N GLN A 216 0.30 21.23 10.52
CA GLN A 216 -0.22 20.11 9.76
C GLN A 216 0.63 18.85 10.02
N PRO A 217 0.02 17.66 10.06
CA PRO A 217 0.77 16.43 10.24
C PRO A 217 1.49 16.02 8.95
N VAL A 218 2.41 15.08 9.12
CA VAL A 218 3.12 14.41 8.02
C VAL A 218 2.72 12.95 7.98
N ALA A 219 2.51 12.41 6.79
CA ALA A 219 2.28 10.98 6.58
C ALA A 219 3.12 10.43 5.42
N TYR A 220 3.49 9.17 5.51
CA TYR A 220 4.14 8.39 4.47
C TYR A 220 3.18 7.30 4.00
N VAL A 221 2.99 7.17 2.69
CA VAL A 221 2.11 6.17 2.05
C VAL A 221 2.80 5.55 0.84
N GLY A 222 2.81 4.21 0.75
CA GLY A 222 3.42 3.50 -0.37
C GLY A 222 3.65 2.01 -0.13
N GLY A 223 4.61 1.42 -0.84
CA GLY A 223 4.93 -0.02 -0.79
C GLY A 223 5.98 -0.42 0.24
N LEU A 224 6.57 0.53 0.97
CA LEU A 224 7.74 0.30 1.83
C LEU A 224 7.39 0.12 3.30
N ASP A 225 7.88 -0.98 3.88
CA ASP A 225 7.97 -1.21 5.33
C ASP A 225 9.35 -0.76 5.86
N LEU A 226 9.46 -0.51 7.17
CA LEU A 226 10.75 -0.39 7.88
C LEU A 226 11.29 -1.78 8.22
N ALA A 227 11.86 -2.46 7.22
CA ALA A 227 12.14 -3.89 7.30
C ALA A 227 13.39 -4.31 6.50
N ASN A 228 13.83 -5.55 6.76
CA ASN A 228 15.16 -6.09 6.50
C ASN A 228 15.52 -6.39 5.03
N ASP A 229 14.81 -5.89 4.03
CA ASP A 229 15.12 -6.09 2.61
C ASP A 229 14.83 -4.88 1.71
N ARG A 230 14.27 -3.81 2.29
CA ARG A 230 13.67 -2.70 1.55
C ARG A 230 14.68 -1.62 1.11
N TRP A 231 15.72 -1.33 1.90
CA TRP A 231 16.64 -0.23 1.61
C TRP A 231 17.55 -0.50 0.40
N ASP A 232 17.56 0.39 -0.58
CA ASP A 232 18.33 0.31 -1.83
C ASP A 232 18.38 1.68 -2.54
N THR A 233 19.21 1.79 -3.57
CA THR A 233 19.32 2.99 -4.42
C THR A 233 18.79 2.71 -5.83
N ILE A 234 18.59 3.76 -6.63
CA ILE A 234 18.20 3.64 -8.05
C ILE A 234 19.13 2.77 -8.92
N TYR A 235 20.40 2.60 -8.51
CA TYR A 235 21.38 1.83 -9.27
C TYR A 235 21.31 0.32 -8.96
N HIS A 236 20.74 -0.06 -7.81
CA HIS A 236 20.66 -1.44 -7.31
C HIS A 236 22.00 -2.20 -7.31
N ASN A 237 23.07 -1.53 -6.89
CA ASN A 237 24.44 -2.06 -6.83
C ASN A 237 25.01 -2.06 -5.40
N ASN A 238 24.15 -2.10 -4.38
CA ASN A 238 24.53 -1.91 -2.96
C ASN A 238 24.64 -3.21 -2.16
N SER A 239 24.95 -4.35 -2.79
CA SER A 239 24.97 -5.63 -2.08
C SER A 239 25.91 -5.63 -0.88
N ALA A 240 27.09 -5.01 -0.98
CA ALA A 240 28.03 -4.93 0.15
C ALA A 240 27.46 -4.19 1.37
N ILE A 241 26.79 -3.04 1.16
CA ILE A 241 26.14 -2.28 2.23
C ILE A 241 24.97 -3.08 2.80
N ARG A 242 24.14 -3.67 1.92
CA ARG A 242 22.99 -4.47 2.34
C ARG A 242 23.42 -5.69 3.16
N ASP A 243 24.50 -6.36 2.78
CA ASP A 243 25.07 -7.49 3.51
C ASP A 243 25.60 -7.06 4.88
N ALA A 244 26.43 -5.99 4.91
CA ALA A 244 27.01 -5.46 6.14
C ALA A 244 25.95 -4.98 7.14
N SER A 245 24.80 -4.51 6.65
CA SER A 245 23.68 -4.02 7.45
C SER A 245 22.60 -5.05 7.77
N GLY A 246 22.77 -6.31 7.35
CA GLY A 246 21.75 -7.35 7.55
C GLY A 246 20.43 -7.08 6.81
N ILE A 247 20.49 -6.30 5.72
CA ILE A 247 19.38 -5.96 4.83
C ILE A 247 19.29 -6.95 3.66
N THR A 248 20.33 -7.72 3.36
CA THR A 248 20.19 -8.78 2.36
C THR A 248 19.34 -9.91 2.91
N PHE A 249 18.26 -10.23 2.20
CA PHE A 249 17.39 -11.37 2.50
C PHE A 249 17.20 -12.26 1.28
N LYS A 250 16.09 -12.10 0.53
CA LYS A 250 15.79 -12.92 -0.65
C LYS A 250 16.29 -12.34 -1.97
N PHE A 251 16.44 -11.01 -2.03
CA PHE A 251 16.75 -10.27 -3.25
C PHE A 251 17.97 -9.37 -3.01
N GLN A 252 18.73 -9.14 -4.08
CA GLN A 252 19.95 -8.32 -4.05
C GLN A 252 19.65 -6.81 -4.12
N GLY A 253 18.40 -6.45 -4.42
CA GLY A 253 17.90 -5.09 -4.40
C GLY A 253 16.37 -5.03 -4.44
N TRP A 254 15.84 -3.83 -4.25
CA TRP A 254 14.42 -3.59 -4.05
C TRP A 254 13.99 -2.35 -4.82
N ILE A 255 13.02 -2.52 -5.73
CA ILE A 255 12.39 -1.44 -6.49
C ILE A 255 11.02 -1.20 -5.86
N ASP A 256 10.76 0.02 -5.44
CA ASP A 256 9.49 0.40 -4.83
C ASP A 256 9.27 1.91 -4.97
N GLY A 257 8.04 2.34 -4.69
CA GLY A 257 7.66 3.74 -4.67
C GLY A 257 6.88 4.11 -3.41
N HIS A 258 7.06 5.35 -2.97
CA HIS A 258 6.42 5.89 -1.77
C HIS A 258 6.26 7.40 -1.89
N ILE A 259 5.31 7.98 -1.15
CA ILE A 259 5.19 9.44 -1.05
C ILE A 259 5.19 9.89 0.41
N ARG A 260 5.74 11.07 0.66
CA ARG A 260 5.53 11.86 1.87
C ARG A 260 4.47 12.93 1.59
N ILE A 261 3.49 13.03 2.47
CA ILE A 261 2.38 13.97 2.44
C ILE A 261 2.54 14.89 3.64
N HIS A 262 2.52 16.21 3.42
CA HIS A 262 2.44 17.23 4.47
C HIS A 262 1.19 18.08 4.22
N GLY A 263 0.21 17.99 5.10
CA GLY A 263 -1.09 18.65 4.92
C GLY A 263 -2.28 17.85 5.42
N PRO A 264 -3.51 18.30 5.11
CA PRO A 264 -4.73 17.68 5.62
C PRO A 264 -4.89 16.20 5.29
N ALA A 265 -4.40 15.72 4.14
CA ALA A 265 -4.45 14.28 3.81
C ALA A 265 -3.69 13.40 4.82
N ALA A 266 -2.66 13.92 5.49
CA ALA A 266 -1.98 13.16 6.54
C ALA A 266 -2.89 12.90 7.76
N LYS A 267 -3.90 13.76 7.99
CA LYS A 267 -4.95 13.53 9.01
C LYS A 267 -5.84 12.36 8.61
N ASP A 268 -6.20 12.24 7.34
CA ASP A 268 -6.96 11.09 6.84
C ASP A 268 -6.18 9.78 7.04
N VAL A 269 -4.87 9.77 6.76
CA VAL A 269 -4.03 8.59 6.99
C VAL A 269 -3.98 8.24 8.50
N ALA A 270 -3.92 9.24 9.38
CA ALA A 270 -4.00 9.04 10.83
C ALA A 270 -5.37 8.51 11.28
N ASN A 271 -6.46 9.05 10.75
CA ASN A 271 -7.84 8.66 11.05
C ASN A 271 -8.19 7.26 10.52
N ASN A 272 -7.38 6.71 9.60
CA ASN A 272 -7.42 5.29 9.27
C ASN A 272 -6.68 4.41 10.30
N PHE A 273 -5.66 4.93 10.98
CA PHE A 273 -4.89 4.22 12.01
C PHE A 273 -5.60 4.20 13.37
N ILE A 274 -6.02 5.38 13.87
CA ILE A 274 -6.49 5.57 15.25
C ILE A 274 -7.67 4.66 15.61
N PRO A 275 -8.75 4.54 14.81
CA PRO A 275 -9.87 3.66 15.14
C PRO A 275 -9.48 2.17 15.19
N ARG A 276 -8.44 1.79 14.45
CA ARG A 276 -7.92 0.41 14.50
C ARG A 276 -7.10 0.15 15.74
N TRP A 277 -6.29 1.12 16.16
CA TRP A 277 -5.60 1.03 17.45
C TRP A 277 -6.61 0.97 18.60
N ASN A 278 -7.60 1.87 18.59
CA ASN A 278 -8.64 2.03 19.62
C ASN A 278 -9.84 1.07 19.46
N SER A 279 -9.72 -0.01 18.67
CA SER A 279 -10.86 -0.92 18.51
C SER A 279 -11.09 -1.70 19.80
N ASP A 280 -12.37 -1.86 20.15
CA ASP A 280 -12.79 -2.68 21.30
C ASP A 280 -12.47 -4.17 21.09
N TYR A 281 -12.21 -4.58 19.84
CA TYR A 281 -11.78 -5.93 19.52
C TYR A 281 -10.25 -6.01 19.52
N LEU A 282 -9.71 -6.61 20.58
CA LEU A 282 -8.28 -6.77 20.78
C LEU A 282 -7.68 -7.75 19.75
N PRO A 283 -6.50 -7.44 19.18
CA PRO A 283 -5.81 -8.36 18.29
C PRO A 283 -4.97 -9.41 19.04
N SER A 284 -4.66 -10.51 18.34
CA SER A 284 -3.76 -11.59 18.79
C SER A 284 -4.16 -12.20 20.14
N GLN A 285 -5.41 -12.67 20.24
CA GLN A 285 -6.02 -13.21 21.45
C GLN A 285 -6.13 -14.75 21.47
N SER A 286 -5.63 -15.44 20.44
CA SER A 286 -5.84 -16.88 20.27
C SER A 286 -4.69 -17.73 20.84
N ILE A 287 -4.97 -19.01 21.13
CA ILE A 287 -3.95 -19.99 21.57
C ILE A 287 -2.81 -20.11 20.54
N LYS A 288 -3.13 -19.99 19.25
CA LYS A 288 -2.14 -20.01 18.17
C LYS A 288 -1.14 -18.85 18.33
N ASP A 289 -1.60 -17.69 18.76
CA ASP A 289 -0.75 -16.52 18.92
C ASP A 289 0.23 -16.75 20.06
N ASN A 290 -0.21 -17.32 21.18
CA ASN A 290 0.68 -17.70 22.29
C ASN A 290 1.74 -18.73 21.85
N LEU A 291 1.32 -19.77 21.11
CA LEU A 291 2.24 -20.79 20.60
C LEU A 291 3.30 -20.20 19.64
N LEU A 292 2.92 -19.15 18.91
CA LEU A 292 3.78 -18.48 17.94
C LEU A 292 4.41 -17.20 18.50
N ASP A 293 4.31 -16.94 19.81
CA ASP A 293 4.86 -15.75 20.46
C ASP A 293 4.38 -14.44 19.81
N PHE A 294 3.12 -14.34 19.43
CA PHE A 294 2.50 -13.11 18.94
C PHE A 294 1.67 -12.39 20.02
N GLU A 295 1.99 -12.63 21.29
CA GLU A 295 1.33 -11.99 22.42
C GLU A 295 1.61 -10.48 22.43
N ASN A 296 0.57 -9.72 22.76
CA ASN A 296 0.60 -8.26 22.83
C ASN A 296 0.74 -7.79 24.27
N PRO A 297 1.55 -6.73 24.54
CA PRO A 297 1.54 -6.08 25.84
C PRO A 297 0.19 -5.38 26.10
N PRO A 298 -0.12 -5.05 27.36
CA PRO A 298 -1.20 -4.11 27.65
C PRO A 298 -0.98 -2.78 26.94
N TYR A 299 -2.06 -2.20 26.43
CA TYR A 299 -2.02 -0.92 25.74
C TYR A 299 -3.29 -0.11 26.03
N GLU A 300 -3.21 1.18 25.75
CA GLU A 300 -4.28 2.14 26.01
C GLU A 300 -4.75 2.77 24.71
N HIS A 301 -5.98 3.27 24.72
CA HIS A 301 -6.48 4.07 23.61
C HIS A 301 -5.66 5.37 23.48
N ILE A 302 -5.39 5.76 22.24
CA ILE A 302 -4.76 7.03 21.92
C ILE A 302 -5.83 8.09 21.62
N PRO A 303 -5.61 9.36 21.96
CA PRO A 303 -6.58 10.41 21.70
C PRO A 303 -6.82 10.60 20.19
N GLN A 304 -7.98 11.13 19.83
CA GLN A 304 -8.23 11.57 18.46
C GLN A 304 -7.29 12.73 18.08
N LEU A 305 -7.20 13.04 16.79
CA LEU A 305 -6.46 14.22 16.35
C LEU A 305 -7.14 15.50 16.85
N ASN A 306 -6.36 16.42 17.40
CA ASN A 306 -6.81 17.74 17.80
C ASN A 306 -5.97 18.81 17.11
N TYR A 307 -6.41 19.22 15.92
CA TYR A 307 -5.79 20.25 15.10
C TYR A 307 -6.78 21.39 14.88
N VAL A 308 -6.33 22.63 15.13
CA VAL A 308 -7.11 23.84 14.77
C VAL A 308 -7.16 24.04 13.25
N SER A 309 -6.16 23.54 12.53
CA SER A 309 -6.09 23.63 11.07
C SER A 309 -7.19 22.79 10.38
N SER A 310 -7.61 23.21 9.19
CA SER A 310 -8.71 22.54 8.45
C SER A 310 -8.39 21.07 8.15
N ASN A 311 -9.43 20.22 8.18
CA ASN A 311 -9.35 18.80 7.82
C ASN A 311 -9.36 18.57 6.31
N THR A 312 -9.74 19.57 5.50
CA THR A 312 -9.92 19.41 4.05
C THR A 312 -9.04 20.33 3.21
N THR A 313 -8.55 21.43 3.78
CA THR A 313 -7.83 22.47 3.02
C THR A 313 -6.54 22.88 3.74
N GLY A 314 -5.43 22.87 3.02
CA GLY A 314 -4.15 23.42 3.42
C GLY A 314 -3.65 24.46 2.42
N ASN A 315 -2.46 25.00 2.68
CA ASN A 315 -1.77 25.96 1.81
C ASN A 315 -0.28 25.61 1.62
N LEU A 316 0.10 24.36 1.91
CA LEU A 316 1.50 23.89 1.91
C LEU A 316 2.01 23.52 0.52
N GLY A 317 1.11 23.04 -0.35
CA GLY A 317 1.42 22.69 -1.73
C GLY A 317 0.19 22.83 -2.61
N LYS A 318 0.25 22.23 -3.79
CA LYS A 318 -0.83 22.33 -4.81
C LYS A 318 -1.53 21.00 -5.04
N GLN A 319 -1.04 19.92 -4.45
CA GLN A 319 -1.55 18.59 -4.67
C GLN A 319 -2.91 18.39 -3.96
N ARG A 320 -3.83 17.80 -4.70
CA ARG A 320 -5.13 17.33 -4.21
C ARG A 320 -5.02 15.83 -3.99
N ILE A 321 -5.52 15.34 -2.86
CA ILE A 321 -5.33 13.95 -2.47
C ILE A 321 -6.65 13.34 -1.99
N GLN A 322 -7.00 12.18 -2.51
CA GLN A 322 -8.04 11.31 -1.96
C GLN A 322 -7.39 10.06 -1.37
N ILE A 323 -7.62 9.81 -0.08
CA ILE A 323 -7.24 8.53 0.54
C ILE A 323 -8.31 7.49 0.24
N THR A 324 -7.88 6.37 -0.31
CA THR A 324 -8.71 5.19 -0.60
C THR A 324 -8.16 3.98 0.15
N ARG A 325 -9.05 3.03 0.48
CA ARG A 325 -8.66 1.86 1.28
C ARG A 325 -9.50 0.65 0.95
N THR A 326 -8.96 -0.51 1.33
CA THR A 326 -9.69 -1.78 1.31
C THR A 326 -9.84 -2.27 2.74
N PHE A 327 -11.04 -2.67 3.12
CA PHE A 327 -11.37 -3.44 4.32
C PHE A 327 -12.46 -4.44 3.94
N SER A 328 -12.20 -5.74 4.10
CA SER A 328 -13.17 -6.74 3.67
C SER A 328 -14.48 -6.68 4.44
N CYS A 329 -15.60 -6.70 3.73
CA CYS A 329 -16.95 -6.84 4.30
C CYS A 329 -17.20 -8.18 5.02
N LYS A 330 -16.29 -9.15 4.85
CA LYS A 330 -16.34 -10.45 5.52
C LYS A 330 -15.91 -10.37 6.98
N TYR A 331 -15.03 -9.44 7.34
CA TYR A 331 -14.63 -9.24 8.72
C TYR A 331 -15.65 -8.34 9.43
N LYS A 332 -16.11 -8.75 10.62
CA LYS A 332 -17.26 -8.13 11.30
C LYS A 332 -16.88 -7.17 12.44
N HIS A 333 -15.60 -7.07 12.76
CA HIS A 333 -15.10 -6.24 13.87
C HIS A 333 -14.41 -4.95 13.35
N TYR A 334 -14.99 -4.33 12.32
CA TYR A 334 -14.62 -3.00 11.83
C TYR A 334 -15.73 -1.97 12.11
N LYS A 335 -16.47 -2.14 13.20
CA LYS A 335 -17.71 -1.39 13.47
C LYS A 335 -17.47 0.12 13.53
N GLU A 336 -16.29 0.51 13.99
CA GLU A 336 -15.88 1.86 14.32
C GLU A 336 -15.56 2.72 13.08
N PHE A 337 -15.18 2.10 11.95
CA PHE A 337 -14.71 2.83 10.76
C PHE A 337 -15.18 2.25 9.41
N ALA A 338 -15.42 0.94 9.32
CA ALA A 338 -15.87 0.27 8.09
C ALA A 338 -16.84 -0.89 8.41
N PRO A 339 -18.02 -0.62 9.01
CA PRO A 339 -18.93 -1.65 9.55
C PRO A 339 -19.45 -2.65 8.50
N ARG A 340 -19.44 -2.28 7.22
CA ARG A 340 -19.78 -3.16 6.08
C ARG A 340 -18.58 -3.42 5.15
N GLY A 341 -17.37 -3.16 5.62
CA GLY A 341 -16.17 -3.07 4.80
C GLY A 341 -16.11 -1.78 3.99
N GLU A 342 -15.03 -1.63 3.24
CA GLU A 342 -14.80 -0.56 2.27
C GLU A 342 -13.96 -1.12 1.12
N ASN A 343 -14.33 -0.85 -0.13
CA ASN A 343 -13.51 -1.17 -1.31
C ASN A 343 -13.33 0.06 -2.21
N SER A 344 -13.27 1.25 -1.61
CA SER A 344 -13.08 2.54 -2.30
C SER A 344 -11.85 2.52 -3.21
N LEU A 345 -10.78 1.84 -2.80
CA LEU A 345 -9.57 1.67 -3.61
C LEU A 345 -9.85 0.99 -4.95
N PHE A 346 -10.67 -0.07 -4.95
CA PHE A 346 -11.02 -0.81 -6.16
C PHE A 346 -11.87 0.04 -7.10
N HIS A 347 -12.84 0.77 -6.55
CA HIS A 347 -13.71 1.67 -7.31
C HIS A 347 -12.92 2.85 -7.91
N ALA A 348 -12.02 3.45 -7.13
CA ALA A 348 -11.17 4.54 -7.58
C ALA A 348 -10.27 4.10 -8.74
N ARG A 349 -9.66 2.91 -8.65
CA ARG A 349 -8.85 2.34 -9.73
C ARG A 349 -9.65 2.18 -11.03
N ILE A 350 -10.87 1.66 -10.95
CA ILE A 350 -11.76 1.51 -12.12
C ILE A 350 -12.07 2.89 -12.73
N LYS A 351 -12.48 3.85 -11.90
CA LYS A 351 -12.82 5.22 -12.35
C LYS A 351 -11.64 5.89 -13.04
N ALA A 352 -10.46 5.84 -12.43
CA ALA A 352 -9.25 6.42 -12.97
C ALA A 352 -8.88 5.82 -14.34
N ILE A 353 -8.91 4.50 -14.48
CA ILE A 353 -8.64 3.82 -15.76
C ILE A 353 -9.62 4.30 -16.84
N LYS A 354 -10.93 4.34 -16.54
CA LYS A 354 -11.96 4.75 -17.50
C LYS A 354 -11.82 6.19 -17.99
N ASN A 355 -11.16 7.04 -17.21
CA ASN A 355 -10.95 8.43 -17.55
C ASN A 355 -9.70 8.70 -18.41
N ALA A 356 -8.82 7.72 -18.57
CA ALA A 356 -7.61 7.84 -19.36
C ALA A 356 -7.86 8.35 -20.79
N LYS A 357 -7.05 9.30 -21.23
CA LYS A 357 -7.12 9.97 -22.53
C LYS A 357 -5.98 9.56 -23.46
N ASN A 358 -4.79 9.33 -22.93
CA ASN A 358 -3.55 9.17 -23.70
C ASN A 358 -2.78 7.92 -23.32
N PHE A 359 -2.49 7.69 -22.05
CA PHE A 359 -1.74 6.51 -21.65
C PHE A 359 -1.94 6.12 -20.20
N ILE A 360 -1.61 4.86 -19.91
CA ILE A 360 -1.59 4.31 -18.56
C ILE A 360 -0.23 3.64 -18.33
N TYR A 361 0.44 4.00 -17.24
CA TYR A 361 1.63 3.34 -16.74
C TYR A 361 1.31 2.65 -15.41
N ILE A 362 1.65 1.36 -15.30
CA ILE A 362 1.44 0.56 -14.10
C ILE A 362 2.77 -0.05 -13.71
N GLU A 363 3.14 0.10 -12.46
CA GLU A 363 4.27 -0.59 -11.86
C GLU A 363 3.78 -1.31 -10.61
N ASP A 364 3.73 -2.64 -10.67
CA ASP A 364 3.09 -3.42 -9.62
C ASP A 364 3.82 -4.75 -9.40
N GLN A 365 3.92 -5.17 -8.14
CA GLN A 365 4.47 -6.47 -7.77
C GLN A 365 3.77 -7.62 -8.50
N TYR A 366 2.48 -7.47 -8.78
CA TYR A 366 1.66 -8.41 -9.53
C TYR A 366 0.97 -7.70 -10.70
N PHE A 367 0.58 -8.46 -11.71
CA PHE A 367 -0.36 -7.98 -12.73
C PHE A 367 -1.24 -9.16 -13.15
N ILE A 368 -2.06 -9.61 -12.21
CA ILE A 368 -2.85 -10.84 -12.36
C ILE A 368 -4.34 -10.54 -12.47
N TYR A 369 -5.09 -11.50 -13.00
CA TYR A 369 -6.46 -11.31 -13.45
C TYR A 369 -7.40 -10.75 -12.37
N VAL A 370 -7.93 -9.56 -12.65
CA VAL A 370 -9.05 -8.93 -11.93
C VAL A 370 -10.08 -8.53 -12.99
N PRO A 371 -11.20 -9.26 -13.13
CA PRO A 371 -12.14 -9.10 -14.25
C PRO A 371 -12.58 -7.66 -14.50
N GLU A 372 -12.89 -6.90 -13.46
CA GLU A 372 -13.41 -5.54 -13.55
C GLU A 372 -12.31 -4.54 -13.96
N LEU A 373 -11.08 -4.74 -13.51
CA LEU A 373 -9.94 -3.93 -13.97
C LEU A 373 -9.57 -4.26 -15.41
N MET A 374 -9.59 -5.54 -15.79
CA MET A 374 -9.41 -5.95 -17.19
C MET A 374 -10.48 -5.32 -18.08
N ALA A 375 -11.75 -5.37 -17.67
CA ALA A 375 -12.85 -4.76 -18.43
C ALA A 375 -12.65 -3.25 -18.59
N ALA A 376 -12.26 -2.54 -17.53
CA ALA A 376 -11.96 -1.11 -17.60
C ALA A 376 -10.79 -0.81 -18.55
N ILE A 377 -9.71 -1.61 -18.51
CA ILE A 377 -8.59 -1.46 -19.45
C ILE A 377 -9.06 -1.68 -20.89
N MET A 378 -9.75 -2.79 -21.17
CA MET A 378 -10.22 -3.14 -22.52
C MET A 378 -11.18 -2.08 -23.08
N GLU A 379 -11.97 -1.42 -22.23
CA GLU A 379 -12.85 -0.31 -22.61
C GLU A 379 -12.06 0.92 -23.12
N VAL A 380 -10.89 1.20 -22.54
CA VAL A 380 -10.10 2.39 -22.87
C VAL A 380 -9.00 2.15 -23.88
N MET A 381 -8.52 0.92 -24.04
CA MET A 381 -7.44 0.56 -24.97
C MET A 381 -7.62 1.08 -26.41
N PRO A 382 -8.82 1.08 -27.03
CA PRO A 382 -9.01 1.69 -28.35
C PRO A 382 -8.71 3.19 -28.40
N LYS A 383 -8.90 3.90 -27.28
CA LYS A 383 -8.92 5.36 -27.20
C LYS A 383 -7.58 5.97 -26.78
N ILE A 384 -6.74 5.20 -26.09
CA ILE A 384 -5.44 5.64 -25.58
C ILE A 384 -4.32 5.23 -26.53
N GLN A 385 -3.17 5.88 -26.48
CA GLN A 385 -1.99 5.55 -27.29
C GLN A 385 -1.28 4.29 -26.75
N ARG A 386 -1.19 4.13 -25.42
CA ARG A 386 -0.37 3.07 -24.84
C ARG A 386 -0.80 2.62 -23.44
N LEU A 387 -0.59 1.34 -23.17
CA LEU A 387 -0.59 0.75 -21.83
C LEU A 387 0.80 0.15 -21.56
N VAL A 388 1.50 0.66 -20.56
CA VAL A 388 2.80 0.15 -20.12
C VAL A 388 2.66 -0.48 -18.73
N VAL A 389 3.11 -1.71 -18.59
CA VAL A 389 3.08 -2.46 -17.33
C VAL A 389 4.46 -2.97 -16.99
N LEU A 390 4.94 -2.70 -15.79
CA LEU A 390 6.10 -3.35 -15.18
C LEU A 390 5.60 -4.28 -14.08
N ALA A 391 5.93 -5.57 -14.18
CA ALA A 391 5.53 -6.58 -13.19
C ALA A 391 6.59 -7.66 -12.98
N ASN A 392 6.57 -8.29 -11.80
CA ASN A 392 7.39 -9.49 -11.59
C ASN A 392 6.92 -10.65 -12.47
N PRO A 393 7.85 -11.47 -12.95
CA PRO A 393 7.48 -12.66 -13.70
C PRO A 393 6.88 -13.69 -12.73
N GLN A 394 5.82 -14.38 -13.15
CA GLN A 394 5.25 -15.50 -12.38
C GLN A 394 5.82 -16.80 -12.94
N THR A 395 6.89 -17.31 -12.35
CA THR A 395 7.69 -18.41 -12.94
C THR A 395 7.73 -19.68 -12.10
N SER A 396 7.39 -19.60 -10.80
CA SER A 396 7.43 -20.76 -9.91
C SER A 396 6.09 -21.52 -9.93
N ALA A 397 6.05 -22.68 -10.59
CA ALA A 397 4.85 -23.51 -10.61
C ALA A 397 4.45 -24.02 -9.21
N PHE A 398 5.40 -24.27 -8.31
CA PHE A 398 5.11 -24.81 -6.97
C PHE A 398 4.59 -23.76 -5.97
N SER A 399 5.04 -22.51 -6.07
CA SER A 399 4.57 -21.44 -5.17
C SER A 399 3.49 -20.55 -5.79
N ASN A 400 3.41 -20.48 -7.12
CA ASN A 400 2.61 -19.50 -7.85
C ASN A 400 1.70 -20.12 -8.93
N ALA A 401 1.38 -21.42 -8.91
CA ALA A 401 0.59 -22.08 -9.97
C ALA A 401 -0.67 -21.29 -10.38
N GLY A 402 -1.46 -20.86 -9.39
CA GLY A 402 -2.66 -20.04 -9.63
C GLY A 402 -2.34 -18.66 -10.21
N TYR A 403 -1.24 -18.05 -9.79
CA TYR A 403 -0.83 -16.72 -10.27
C TYR A 403 -0.29 -16.78 -11.70
N ILE A 404 0.31 -17.89 -12.13
CA ILE A 404 0.71 -18.09 -13.54
C ILE A 404 -0.55 -18.08 -14.42
N LYS A 405 -1.59 -18.84 -14.03
CA LYS A 405 -2.88 -18.84 -14.71
C LYS A 405 -3.49 -17.43 -14.76
N TYR A 406 -3.57 -16.75 -13.62
CA TYR A 406 -4.16 -15.42 -13.57
C TYR A 406 -3.33 -14.35 -14.29
N LEU A 407 -2.00 -14.49 -14.37
CA LEU A 407 -1.18 -13.64 -15.23
C LEU A 407 -1.55 -13.89 -16.71
N TYR A 408 -1.66 -15.15 -17.12
CA TYR A 408 -2.05 -15.52 -18.48
C TYR A 408 -3.43 -14.95 -18.86
N GLU A 409 -4.43 -15.09 -17.98
CA GLU A 409 -5.77 -14.54 -18.19
C GLU A 409 -5.79 -13.00 -18.23
N MET A 410 -4.87 -12.34 -17.52
CA MET A 410 -4.72 -10.88 -17.57
C MET A 410 -3.96 -10.39 -18.81
N VAL A 411 -2.99 -11.15 -19.31
CA VAL A 411 -2.05 -10.65 -20.33
C VAL A 411 -2.46 -11.05 -21.74
N SER A 412 -2.95 -12.29 -21.93
CA SER A 412 -3.18 -12.83 -23.28
C SER A 412 -4.23 -12.04 -24.07
N PRO A 413 -5.41 -11.69 -23.51
CA PRO A 413 -6.40 -10.91 -24.25
C PRO A 413 -5.89 -9.53 -24.67
N LEU A 414 -5.09 -8.87 -23.83
CA LEU A 414 -4.49 -7.57 -24.13
C LEU A 414 -3.45 -7.66 -25.23
N ARG A 415 -2.59 -8.70 -25.21
CA ARG A 415 -1.56 -8.92 -26.23
C ARG A 415 -2.17 -9.32 -27.57
N GLU A 416 -3.17 -10.18 -27.57
CA GLU A 416 -3.85 -10.63 -28.79
C GLU A 416 -4.57 -9.47 -29.47
N LYS A 417 -5.28 -8.64 -28.68
CA LYS A 417 -6.07 -7.53 -29.24
C LYS A 417 -5.27 -6.26 -29.52
N TYR A 418 -4.23 -5.97 -28.74
CA TYR A 418 -3.45 -4.72 -28.84
C TYR A 418 -1.92 -4.94 -28.77
N PRO A 419 -1.33 -5.79 -29.63
CA PRO A 419 0.08 -6.21 -29.53
C PRO A 419 1.09 -5.05 -29.57
N ASN A 420 0.74 -3.95 -30.25
CA ASN A 420 1.62 -2.80 -30.43
C ASN A 420 1.41 -1.68 -29.40
N LYS A 421 0.25 -1.64 -28.73
CA LYS A 421 -0.09 -0.63 -27.69
C LYS A 421 0.12 -1.14 -26.27
N PHE A 422 -0.09 -2.44 -26.04
CA PHE A 422 0.17 -3.05 -24.75
C PHE A 422 1.63 -3.52 -24.67
N LYS A 423 2.37 -2.98 -23.70
CA LYS A 423 3.74 -3.39 -23.40
C LYS A 423 3.82 -3.82 -21.94
N ILE A 424 4.34 -5.02 -21.72
CA ILE A 424 4.64 -5.53 -20.38
C ILE A 424 6.13 -5.86 -20.29
N TYR A 425 6.77 -5.34 -19.26
CA TYR A 425 8.19 -5.49 -18.97
C TYR A 425 8.37 -6.18 -17.62
N THR A 426 9.52 -6.82 -17.47
CA THR A 426 9.93 -7.45 -16.22
C THR A 426 11.40 -7.17 -15.96
N ILE A 427 11.82 -7.37 -14.71
CA ILE A 427 13.21 -7.16 -14.34
C ILE A 427 14.08 -8.29 -14.90
N LYS A 428 15.28 -7.94 -15.38
CA LYS A 428 16.26 -8.92 -15.82
C LYS A 428 16.59 -9.87 -14.66
N ALA A 429 16.41 -11.17 -14.87
CA ALA A 429 16.47 -12.18 -13.81
C ALA A 429 17.85 -12.29 -13.14
N ASP A 430 18.92 -12.03 -13.89
CA ASP A 430 20.31 -12.03 -13.43
C ASP A 430 20.60 -10.95 -12.37
N ARG A 431 19.86 -9.84 -12.38
CA ARG A 431 19.97 -8.76 -11.37
C ARG A 431 19.38 -9.14 -10.01
N LYS A 432 18.55 -10.18 -9.93
CA LYS A 432 17.91 -10.67 -8.69
C LYS A 432 17.24 -9.57 -7.85
N LEU A 433 16.56 -8.62 -8.49
CA LEU A 433 15.81 -7.55 -7.84
C LEU A 433 14.36 -7.95 -7.62
N MET A 434 13.74 -7.38 -6.59
CA MET A 434 12.29 -7.43 -6.37
C MET A 434 11.64 -6.15 -6.88
N LEU A 435 10.65 -6.28 -7.78
CA LEU A 435 9.71 -5.20 -8.08
C LEU A 435 8.58 -5.22 -7.05
N HIS A 436 8.57 -4.32 -6.08
CA HIS A 436 7.58 -4.29 -5.01
C HIS A 436 6.61 -3.11 -5.09
N THR A 437 6.77 -2.23 -6.07
CA THR A 437 5.91 -1.07 -6.30
C THR A 437 4.42 -1.42 -6.39
N LYS A 438 3.56 -0.44 -6.13
CA LYS A 438 2.11 -0.45 -6.41
C LYS A 438 1.68 0.95 -6.88
N ILE A 439 2.12 1.31 -8.08
CA ILE A 439 1.92 2.63 -8.68
C ILE A 439 1.08 2.53 -9.95
N VAL A 440 0.16 3.47 -10.12
CA VAL A 440 -0.54 3.71 -11.38
C VAL A 440 -0.44 5.19 -11.72
N ILE A 441 0.04 5.50 -12.92
CA ILE A 441 0.10 6.86 -13.47
C ILE A 441 -0.78 6.90 -14.71
N ILE A 442 -1.61 7.94 -14.84
CA ILE A 442 -2.50 8.14 -15.99
C ILE A 442 -2.35 9.56 -16.51
N ASP A 443 -2.06 9.66 -17.80
CA ASP A 443 -1.96 10.90 -18.58
C ASP A 443 -1.03 11.99 -17.99
N ASP A 444 -0.04 11.60 -17.18
CA ASP A 444 0.83 12.52 -16.41
C ASP A 444 0.08 13.49 -15.46
N VAL A 445 -1.19 13.19 -15.13
CA VAL A 445 -2.01 14.03 -14.23
C VAL A 445 -2.38 13.30 -12.95
N TYR A 446 -2.70 12.00 -13.05
CA TYR A 446 -3.15 11.21 -11.91
C TYR A 446 -2.07 10.21 -11.48
N LEU A 447 -1.82 10.15 -10.17
CA LEU A 447 -0.95 9.17 -9.51
C LEU A 447 -1.76 8.43 -8.44
N SER A 448 -1.79 7.10 -8.47
CA SER A 448 -2.17 6.26 -7.33
C SER A 448 -0.93 5.57 -6.79
N VAL A 449 -0.68 5.70 -5.49
CA VAL A 449 0.47 5.08 -4.80
C VAL A 449 0.04 4.58 -3.43
N GLY A 450 0.51 3.40 -3.03
CA GLY A 450 0.15 2.83 -1.74
C GLY A 450 0.55 1.37 -1.62
N SER A 451 -0.24 0.60 -0.88
CA SER A 451 0.08 -0.80 -0.58
C SER A 451 -0.63 -1.82 -1.47
N ALA A 452 -1.69 -1.42 -2.18
CA ALA A 452 -2.57 -2.33 -2.89
C ALA A 452 -2.01 -2.84 -4.21
N ASN A 453 -1.74 -4.14 -4.26
CA ASN A 453 -1.31 -4.83 -5.46
C ASN A 453 -2.42 -4.95 -6.51
N TRP A 454 -2.04 -5.18 -7.76
CA TRP A 454 -2.94 -5.55 -8.85
C TRP A 454 -3.37 -7.02 -8.75
N ASN A 455 -4.23 -7.32 -7.77
CA ASN A 455 -4.85 -8.63 -7.58
C ASN A 455 -6.17 -8.53 -6.79
N ARG A 456 -6.99 -9.59 -6.82
CA ARG A 456 -8.25 -9.67 -6.05
C ARG A 456 -8.06 -9.51 -4.54
N ARG A 457 -6.90 -9.92 -4.00
CA ARG A 457 -6.62 -9.90 -2.56
C ARG A 457 -6.58 -8.47 -2.03
N SER A 458 -5.80 -7.60 -2.66
CA SER A 458 -5.71 -6.17 -2.31
C SER A 458 -6.97 -5.38 -2.66
N MET A 459 -7.72 -5.80 -3.70
CA MET A 459 -8.95 -5.09 -4.10
C MET A 459 -10.17 -5.41 -3.22
N THR A 460 -10.18 -6.52 -2.47
CA THR A 460 -11.41 -6.97 -1.76
C THR A 460 -11.23 -7.55 -0.37
N SER A 461 -10.01 -7.94 0.02
CA SER A 461 -9.77 -8.74 1.22
C SER A 461 -8.81 -8.08 2.19
N ASP A 462 -7.57 -7.89 1.77
CA ASP A 462 -6.53 -7.38 2.65
C ASP A 462 -6.80 -5.92 3.00
N PRO A 463 -6.58 -5.53 4.27
CA PRO A 463 -6.45 -4.12 4.61
C PRO A 463 -5.33 -3.46 3.79
N GLU A 464 -5.73 -2.53 2.92
CA GLU A 464 -4.84 -1.77 2.04
C GLU A 464 -5.18 -0.28 2.13
N LEU A 465 -4.23 0.58 1.79
CA LEU A 465 -4.43 2.03 1.70
C LEU A 465 -3.60 2.60 0.55
N ASN A 466 -4.24 3.45 -0.26
CA ASN A 466 -3.59 4.23 -1.32
C ASN A 466 -3.89 5.73 -1.13
N ALA A 467 -2.95 6.54 -1.57
CA ALA A 467 -3.13 7.96 -1.82
C ALA A 467 -3.25 8.17 -3.33
N ASP A 468 -4.40 8.70 -3.74
CA ASP A 468 -4.65 9.11 -5.11
C ASP A 468 -4.42 10.62 -5.20
N VAL A 469 -3.51 11.04 -6.09
CA VAL A 469 -2.96 12.38 -6.17
C VAL A 469 -3.24 12.97 -7.56
N VAL A 470 -3.72 14.21 -7.57
CA VAL A 470 -3.83 15.04 -8.77
C VAL A 470 -3.15 16.36 -8.47
N ASP A 471 -2.14 16.73 -9.27
CA ASP A 471 -1.43 17.99 -9.08
C ASP A 471 -2.33 19.17 -9.46
N GLY A 472 -2.15 20.29 -8.75
CA GLY A 472 -2.79 21.55 -9.08
C GLY A 472 -1.98 22.44 -10.00
N GLU A 473 -0.69 22.13 -10.16
CA GLU A 473 0.16 22.76 -11.17
C GLU A 473 0.13 21.91 -12.44
N THR A 474 0.09 22.60 -13.58
CA THR A 474 0.04 21.97 -14.90
C THR A 474 1.12 22.54 -15.77
N VAL A 475 1.63 21.74 -16.71
CA VAL A 475 2.69 22.12 -17.63
C VAL A 475 2.31 21.66 -19.03
N LYS A 476 2.66 22.44 -20.04
CA LYS A 476 2.38 22.05 -21.42
C LYS A 476 3.30 20.91 -21.85
N SER A 477 2.71 19.78 -22.22
CA SER A 477 3.42 18.62 -22.80
C SER A 477 4.06 18.95 -24.17
N PRO A 478 5.08 18.18 -24.59
CA PRO A 478 5.63 18.26 -25.95
C PRO A 478 4.59 18.08 -27.07
N GLU A 479 3.52 17.32 -26.79
CA GLU A 479 2.41 17.04 -27.70
C GLU A 479 1.39 18.20 -27.78
N GLY A 480 1.58 19.25 -26.97
CA GLY A 480 0.79 20.47 -27.02
C GLY A 480 -0.48 20.46 -26.16
N VAL A 481 -0.70 19.42 -25.36
CA VAL A 481 -1.75 19.36 -24.33
C VAL A 481 -1.23 19.83 -22.98
N THR A 482 -2.12 20.35 -22.12
CA THR A 482 -1.80 20.85 -20.77
C THR A 482 -1.83 19.76 -19.73
#